data_AF-A0A4R5L111-F1
#
_entry.id   AF-A0A4R5L111-F1
#
_cell.length_a   1.000
_cell.length_b   1.000
_cell.length_c   1.000
_cell.angle_alpha   90.00
_cell.angle_beta   90.00
_cell.angle_gamma   90.00
#
_symmetry.space_group_name_H-M   'P 1'
#
loop_
_entity.id
_entity.type
_entity.pdbx_description
1 polymer ?
#
loop_
_entity_poly.entity_id
_entity_poly.type
_entity_poly.pdbx_seq_one_letter_code
_entity_poly.pdbx_strand_id
1 'polypeptide(L)'
;RGITRRLRAMIRRRSAIEPAIGHMKTDGKLDRNWLKGALGDAMHAVLCGAGHNLRMILRKLRLFYALVLIALFFAVDQRASAR
;
A
#
# COMPACT_ATOMS: atom_id res chain seq x y z
N ARG A 1 -6.89 30.07 -14.74
CA ARG A 1 -7.92 30.20 -13.67
C ARG A 1 -7.22 30.18 -12.31
N GLY A 2 -7.42 31.21 -11.48
CA GLY A 2 -6.71 31.43 -10.22
C GLY A 2 -7.09 30.41 -9.15
N ILE A 3 -6.23 29.42 -8.91
CA ILE A 3 -6.37 28.45 -7.83
C ILE A 3 -5.36 28.82 -6.75
N THR A 4 -5.83 29.05 -5.52
CA THR A 4 -4.95 29.33 -4.37
C THR A 4 -3.96 28.18 -4.16
N ARG A 5 -2.74 28.48 -3.66
CA ARG A 5 -1.71 27.44 -3.44
C ARG A 5 -2.23 26.28 -2.58
N ARG A 6 -3.04 26.59 -1.56
CA ARG A 6 -3.70 25.61 -0.69
C ARG A 6 -4.66 24.71 -1.46
N LEU A 7 -5.55 25.27 -2.28
CA LEU A 7 -6.49 24.49 -3.08
C LEU A 7 -5.77 23.58 -4.08
N ARG A 8 -4.70 24.08 -4.71
CA ARG A 8 -3.86 23.27 -5.60
C ARG A 8 -3.21 22.08 -4.89
N ALA A 9 -2.75 22.28 -3.65
CA ALA A 9 -2.19 21.20 -2.84
C ALA A 9 -3.23 20.14 -2.44
N MET A 10 -4.44 20.56 -2.07
CA MET A 10 -5.55 19.64 -1.75
C MET A 10 -5.97 18.81 -2.96
N ILE A 11 -6.10 19.45 -4.13
CA ILE A 11 -6.42 18.76 -5.39
C ILE A 11 -5.35 17.71 -5.70
N ARG A 12 -4.06 18.06 -5.63
CA ARG A 12 -2.98 17.10 -5.87
C ARG A 12 -3.01 15.91 -4.91
N ARG A 13 -3.25 16.15 -3.62
CA ARG A 13 -3.41 15.06 -2.64
C ARG A 13 -4.57 14.13 -3.01
N ARG A 14 -5.71 14.68 -3.41
CA ARG A 14 -6.87 13.87 -3.83
C ARG A 14 -6.57 13.10 -5.11
N SER A 15 -5.98 13.74 -6.10
CA SER A 15 -5.58 13.09 -7.36
C SER A 15 -4.61 11.94 -7.17
N ALA A 16 -3.76 11.98 -6.13
CA ALA A 16 -2.88 10.86 -5.81
C ALA A 16 -3.60 9.63 -5.22
N ILE A 17 -4.82 9.82 -4.69
CA ILE A 17 -5.63 8.74 -4.10
C ILE A 17 -6.51 8.05 -5.16
N GLU A 18 -6.95 8.78 -6.20
CA GLU A 18 -7.82 8.23 -7.26
C GLU A 18 -7.24 6.95 -7.91
N PRO A 19 -5.92 6.86 -8.26
CA PRO A 19 -5.34 5.62 -8.77
C PRO A 19 -5.41 4.47 -7.76
N ALA A 20 -5.17 4.75 -6.48
CA ALA A 20 -5.25 3.74 -5.42
C ALA A 20 -6.68 3.20 -5.27
N ILE A 21 -7.69 4.07 -5.35
CA ILE A 21 -9.11 3.67 -5.37
C ILE A 21 -9.41 2.84 -6.62
N GLY A 22 -8.91 3.24 -7.78
CA GLY A 22 -9.04 2.48 -9.04
C GLY A 22 -8.52 1.04 -8.89
N HIS A 23 -7.29 0.88 -8.41
CA HIS A 23 -6.71 -0.43 -8.10
C HIS A 23 -7.50 -1.19 -7.03
N MET A 24 -8.06 -0.52 -6.03
CA MET A 24 -8.89 -1.17 -5.02
C MET A 24 -10.21 -1.70 -5.61
N LYS A 25 -10.80 -1.02 -6.60
CA LYS A 25 -11.99 -1.49 -7.32
C LYS A 25 -11.67 -2.73 -8.16
N THR A 26 -10.63 -2.69 -8.98
CA THR A 26 -10.28 -3.78 -9.90
C THR A 26 -9.58 -4.95 -9.19
N ASP A 27 -8.49 -4.66 -8.48
CA ASP A 27 -7.57 -5.66 -7.93
C ASP A 27 -7.94 -5.99 -6.47
N GLY A 28 -8.47 -4.99 -5.75
CA GLY A 28 -8.90 -5.12 -4.36
C GLY A 28 -10.28 -5.74 -4.17
N LYS A 29 -10.97 -6.14 -5.26
CA LYS A 29 -12.32 -6.73 -5.26
C LYS A 29 -13.39 -5.85 -4.60
N LEU A 30 -13.14 -4.55 -4.46
CA LEU A 30 -14.13 -3.63 -3.90
C LEU A 30 -15.39 -3.58 -4.79
N ASP A 31 -15.25 -3.80 -6.10
CA ASP A 31 -16.37 -3.84 -7.06
C ASP A 31 -17.18 -5.14 -7.01
N ARG A 32 -16.74 -6.15 -6.26
CA ARG A 32 -17.39 -7.45 -6.13
C ARG A 32 -17.75 -7.70 -4.67
N ASN A 33 -18.85 -7.10 -4.21
CA ASN A 33 -19.40 -7.37 -2.90
C ASN A 33 -20.32 -8.61 -2.93
N TRP A 34 -20.04 -9.59 -2.08
CA TRP A 34 -20.89 -10.78 -1.89
C TRP A 34 -21.75 -10.70 -0.62
N LEU A 35 -21.56 -9.67 0.21
CA LEU A 35 -22.36 -9.41 1.40
C LEU A 35 -23.67 -8.72 1.01
N LYS A 36 -24.75 -9.02 1.72
CA LYS A 36 -26.08 -8.48 1.43
C LYS A 36 -26.38 -7.23 2.26
N GLY A 37 -27.01 -6.25 1.62
CA GLY A 37 -27.53 -5.03 2.25
C GLY A 37 -26.46 -3.99 2.61
N ALA A 38 -26.92 -2.81 3.01
CA ALA A 38 -26.06 -1.64 3.24
C ALA A 38 -24.99 -1.86 4.31
N LEU A 39 -25.29 -2.66 5.35
CA LEU A 39 -24.29 -3.04 6.36
C LEU A 39 -23.18 -3.89 5.75
N GLY A 40 -23.55 -4.84 4.89
CA GLY A 40 -22.61 -5.68 4.15
C GLY A 40 -21.71 -4.85 3.22
N ASP A 41 -22.29 -3.90 2.49
CA ASP A 41 -21.53 -2.96 1.64
C ASP A 41 -20.49 -2.17 2.45
N ALA A 42 -20.90 -1.62 3.60
CA ALA A 42 -20.01 -0.87 4.48
C ALA A 42 -18.87 -1.74 5.02
N MET A 43 -19.19 -2.95 5.49
CA MET A 43 -18.19 -3.90 6.00
C MET A 43 -17.21 -4.33 4.90
N HIS A 44 -17.70 -4.65 3.70
CA HIS A 44 -16.86 -5.05 2.57
C HIS A 44 -15.89 -3.94 2.16
N ALA A 45 -16.36 -2.69 2.12
CA ALA A 45 -15.51 -1.54 1.82
C ALA A 45 -14.39 -1.35 2.85
N VAL A 46 -14.72 -1.44 4.15
CA VAL A 46 -13.74 -1.34 5.23
C VAL A 46 -12.71 -2.46 5.16
N LEU A 47 -13.14 -3.71 4.96
CA LEU A 47 -12.22 -4.86 4.86
C LEU A 47 -11.32 -4.78 3.61
N CYS A 48 -11.85 -4.39 2.46
CA CYS A 48 -11.04 -4.17 1.25
C CYS A 48 -9.95 -3.12 1.49
N GLY A 49 -10.30 -2.01 2.16
CA GLY A 49 -9.35 -0.97 2.58
C GLY A 49 -8.30 -1.48 3.55
N ALA A 50 -8.71 -2.21 4.59
CA ALA A 50 -7.79 -2.80 5.56
C ALA A 50 -6.81 -3.77 4.88
N GLY A 51 -7.31 -4.65 4.01
CA GLY A 51 -6.49 -5.56 3.22
C GLY A 51 -5.49 -4.85 2.30
N HIS A 52 -5.86 -3.71 1.71
CA HIS A 52 -4.93 -2.90 0.92
C HIS A 52 -3.80 -2.32 1.79
N ASN A 53 -4.13 -1.79 2.97
CA ASN A 53 -3.14 -1.29 3.92
C ASN A 53 -2.18 -2.38 4.40
N LEU A 54 -2.70 -3.57 4.73
CA LEU A 54 -1.88 -4.72 5.12
C LEU A 54 -0.90 -5.13 4.00
N ARG A 55 -1.36 -5.17 2.74
CA ARG A 55 -0.49 -5.44 1.58
C ARG A 55 0.64 -4.40 1.46
N MET A 56 0.38 -3.13 1.73
CA MET A 56 1.44 -2.10 1.73
C MET A 56 2.48 -2.31 2.83
N ILE A 57 2.03 -2.63 4.05
CA ILE A 57 2.94 -2.93 5.18
C ILE A 57 3.81 -4.14 4.86
N LEU A 58 3.21 -5.23 4.39
CA LEU A 58 3.93 -6.45 4.04
C LEU A 58 4.95 -6.23 2.91
N ARG A 59 4.64 -5.39 1.92
CA ARG A 59 5.60 -5.02 0.86
C ARG A 59 6.83 -4.31 1.42
N LYS A 60 6.64 -3.35 2.33
CA LYS A 60 7.75 -2.63 3.00
C LYS A 60 8.57 -3.59 3.85
N LEU A 61 7.90 -4.43 4.62
CA LEU A 61 8.55 -5.40 5.48
C LEU A 61 9.38 -6.40 4.68
N ARG A 62 8.86 -6.89 3.54
CA ARG A 62 9.61 -7.76 2.63
C ARG A 62 10.88 -7.10 2.08
N LEU A 63 10.80 -5.83 1.68
CA LEU A 63 11.98 -5.07 1.23
C LEU A 63 13.01 -4.91 2.37
N PHE A 64 12.54 -4.56 3.56
CA PHE A 64 13.39 -4.46 4.73
C PHE A 64 14.11 -5.78 5.05
N TYR A 65 13.39 -6.90 5.08
CA TYR A 65 13.99 -8.22 5.27
C TYR A 65 15.03 -8.55 4.19
N ALA A 66 14.75 -8.26 2.92
CA ALA A 66 15.73 -8.48 1.84
C ALA A 66 17.02 -7.67 2.07
N LEU A 67 16.92 -6.40 2.48
CA LEU A 67 18.08 -5.58 2.79
C LEU A 67 18.88 -6.11 3.98
N VAL A 68 18.20 -6.56 5.03
CA VAL A 68 18.85 -7.19 6.21
C VAL A 68 19.59 -8.46 5.79
N LEU A 69 18.98 -9.32 4.99
CA LEU A 69 19.62 -10.56 4.51
C LEU A 69 20.86 -10.27 3.66
N ILE A 70 20.79 -9.28 2.77
CA ILE A 70 21.94 -8.85 1.95
C ILE A 70 23.07 -8.34 2.84
N ALA A 71 22.76 -7.47 3.81
CA ALA A 71 23.75 -6.94 4.74
C ALA A 71 24.42 -8.04 5.57
N LEU A 72 23.63 -9.01 6.06
CA LEU A 72 24.14 -10.16 6.80
C LEU A 72 25.04 -11.04 5.92
N PHE A 73 24.66 -11.28 4.67
CA PHE A 73 25.46 -12.04 3.72
C PHE A 73 26.84 -11.41 3.51
N PHE A 74 26.90 -10.10 3.24
CA PHE A 74 28.17 -9.38 3.10
C PHE A 74 28.98 -9.36 4.40
N ALA A 75 28.33 -9.22 5.56
CA ALA A 75 29.02 -9.25 6.85
C ALA A 75 29.65 -10.61 7.15
N VAL A 76 29.03 -11.71 6.72
CA VAL A 76 29.59 -13.07 6.82
C VAL A 76 30.74 -13.26 5.84
N ASP A 77 30.59 -12.81 4.60
CA ASP A 77 31.62 -12.92 3.55
C ASP A 77 32.91 -12.17 3.93
N GLN A 78 32.81 -10.95 4.46
CA GLN A 78 33.97 -10.21 4.97
C GLN A 78 34.69 -10.94 6.12
N ARG A 79 33.94 -11.61 7.00
CA ARG A 79 34.51 -12.42 8.09
C ARG A 79 35.13 -13.74 7.62
N ALA A 80 34.74 -14.21 6.44
CA ALA A 80 35.35 -15.38 5.80
C ALA A 80 36.64 -15.00 5.07
N SER A 81 36.66 -13.87 4.35
CA SER A 81 37.87 -13.35 3.69
C SER A 81 38.93 -12.79 4.65
N ALA A 82 38.54 -12.35 5.86
CA ALA A 82 39.47 -11.87 6.89
C ALA A 82 40.08 -12.99 7.75
N ARG A 83 39.75 -14.26 7.48
CA ARG A 83 40.38 -15.45 8.06
C ARG A 83 41.25 -16.14 7.03
#